data_AF-A0A532DEY7-F1
#
_entry.id   AF-A0A532DEY7-F1
#
_cell.length_a   1.000
_cell.length_b   1.000
_cell.length_c   1.000
_cell.angle_alpha   90.00
_cell.angle_beta   90.00
_cell.angle_gamma   90.00
#
_symmetry.space_group_name_H-M   'P 1'
#
loop_
_entity.id
_entity.type
_entity.pdbx_description
1 polymer ?
#
loop_
_entity_poly.entity_id
_entity_poly.type
_entity_poly.pdbx_seq_one_letter_code
_entity_poly.pdbx_strand_id
1 'polypeptide(L)' 'MSVAEQHQFSGPVIVFQEIRLPEMVTPAGYSALIGAYELAVPLPRTLSATGEHHRITDRDGWRIMTPRHAPHPTLEGH' A
#
# COMPACT_ATOMS: atom_id res chain seq x y z
N MET A 1 28.14 9.45 7.28
CA MET A 1 26.93 10.19 6.85
C MET A 1 26.16 9.25 5.94
N SER A 2 25.17 8.52 6.47
CA SER A 2 24.33 7.66 5.65
C SER A 2 23.46 8.56 4.77
N VAL A 3 23.55 8.40 3.46
CA VAL A 3 22.57 8.96 2.53
C VAL A 3 21.22 8.45 3.02
N ALA A 4 20.33 9.35 3.44
CA ALA A 4 18.97 8.95 3.76
C ALA A 4 18.39 8.37 2.48
N GLU A 5 18.23 7.03 2.43
CA GLU A 5 17.49 6.41 1.35
C GLU A 5 16.12 7.09 1.29
N GLN A 6 15.89 7.80 0.19
CA GLN A 6 14.57 8.33 -0.12
C GLN A 6 13.72 7.12 -0.50
N HIS A 7 13.13 6.47 0.51
CA HIS A 7 12.22 5.36 0.31
C HIS A 7 11.03 5.87 -0.50
N GLN A 8 10.93 5.41 -1.74
CA GLN A 8 9.86 5.82 -2.64
C GLN A 8 8.65 4.95 -2.36
N PHE A 9 7.53 5.58 -1.98
CA PHE A 9 6.26 4.90 -1.88
C PHE A 9 5.85 4.38 -3.25
N SER A 10 5.51 3.09 -3.30
CA SER A 10 5.15 2.42 -4.55
C SER A 10 3.90 3.05 -5.16
N GLY A 11 3.90 3.19 -6.49
CA GLY A 11 2.70 3.54 -7.26
C GLY A 11 1.71 2.36 -7.35
N PRO A 12 0.75 2.41 -8.29
CA PRO A 12 -0.19 1.32 -8.49
C PRO A 12 0.50 -0.03 -8.78
N VAL A 13 0.10 -1.08 -8.07
CA VAL A 13 0.58 -2.45 -8.21
C VAL A 13 -0.58 -3.45 -8.37
N ILE A 14 -0.32 -4.57 -9.05
CA ILE A 14 -1.23 -5.73 -9.15
C ILE A 14 -0.78 -6.92 -8.31
N VAL A 15 0.46 -6.90 -7.82
CA VAL A 15 1.03 -7.91 -6.92
C VAL A 15 1.76 -7.18 -5.80
N PHE A 16 1.51 -7.59 -4.56
CA PHE A 16 2.21 -7.09 -3.37
C PHE A 16 2.59 -8.26 -2.47
N GLN A 17 3.88 -8.42 -2.18
CA GLN A 17 4.41 -9.52 -1.35
C GLN A 17 3.84 -10.89 -1.79
N GLU A 18 3.91 -11.17 -3.10
CA GLU A 18 3.40 -12.39 -3.76
C GLU A 18 1.86 -12.54 -3.80
N ILE A 19 1.11 -11.63 -3.17
CA ILE A 19 -0.35 -11.61 -3.21
C ILE A 19 -0.82 -10.84 -4.45
N ARG A 20 -1.53 -11.52 -5.35
CA ARG A 20 -2.14 -10.88 -6.53
C ARG A 20 -3.46 -10.22 -6.15
N LEU A 21 -3.63 -8.97 -6.57
CA LEU A 21 -4.86 -8.20 -6.37
C LEU A 21 -5.81 -8.34 -7.56
N PRO A 22 -7.13 -8.16 -7.34
CA PRO A 22 -8.13 -8.20 -8.41
C PRO A 22 -8.06 -6.99 -9.35
N GLU A 23 -7.43 -5.89 -8.93
CA GLU A 23 -7.26 -4.65 -9.69
C GLU A 23 -5.95 -3.94 -9.31
N MET A 24 -5.51 -2.98 -10.14
CA MET A 24 -4.36 -2.12 -9.83
C MET A 24 -4.70 -1.23 -8.64
N VAL A 25 -3.89 -1.28 -7.58
CA VAL A 25 -4.09 -0.46 -6.39
C VAL A 25 -2.78 0.14 -5.91
N THR A 26 -2.83 1.30 -5.28
CA THR A 26 -1.69 1.91 -4.60
C THR A 26 -1.69 1.48 -3.12
N PRO A 27 -0.64 0.83 -2.61
CA PRO A 27 -0.56 0.47 -1.19
C PRO A 27 -0.72 1.69 -0.27
N ALA A 28 -1.43 1.54 0.84
CA ALA A 28 -1.72 2.61 1.79
C ALA A 28 -1.54 2.15 3.25
N GLY A 29 -1.20 3.08 4.13
CA GLY A 29 -0.86 2.77 5.52
C GLY A 29 0.31 1.80 5.64
N TYR A 30 0.20 0.83 6.55
CA TYR A 30 1.25 -0.17 6.80
C TYR A 30 1.69 -0.97 5.56
N SER A 31 0.81 -1.23 4.59
CA SER A 31 1.23 -1.95 3.37
C SER A 31 2.24 -1.14 2.56
N ALA A 32 2.06 0.19 2.51
CA ALA A 32 2.98 1.09 1.83
C ALA A 32 4.32 1.18 2.57
N LEU A 33 4.29 1.20 3.91
CA LEU A 33 5.51 1.18 4.72
C LEU A 33 6.28 -0.13 4.56
N ILE A 34 5.59 -1.27 4.58
CA ILE A 34 6.21 -2.58 4.38
C ILE A 34 6.86 -2.67 3.00
N GLY A 35 6.19 -2.18 1.96
CA GLY A 35 6.72 -2.17 0.60
C GLY A 35 7.89 -1.18 0.41
N ALA A 36 7.73 0.06 0.88
CA ALA A 36 8.72 1.11 0.67
C ALA A 36 10.04 0.85 1.43
N TYR A 37 9.98 0.20 2.60
CA TYR A 37 11.13 -0.10 3.45
C TYR A 37 11.55 -1.58 3.42
N GLU A 38 10.96 -2.39 2.53
CA GLU A 38 11.23 -3.83 2.39
C GLU A 38 11.23 -4.58 3.75
N LEU A 39 10.27 -4.24 4.63
CA LEU A 39 10.28 -4.72 6.00
C LEU A 39 10.02 -6.22 6.06
N ALA A 40 10.93 -6.95 6.72
CA ALA A 40 10.78 -8.38 7.01
C ALA A 40 9.85 -8.61 8.22
N VAL A 41 8.59 -8.20 8.09
CA VAL A 41 7.56 -8.30 9.14
C VAL A 41 6.41 -9.20 8.68
N PRO A 42 5.70 -9.86 9.61
CA PRO A 42 4.48 -10.56 9.26
C PRO A 42 3.46 -9.57 8.68
N LEU A 43 2.79 -9.96 7.59
CA LEU A 43 1.76 -9.13 7.00
C LEU A 43 0.59 -8.92 7.98
N PRO A 44 0.06 -7.69 8.09
CA PRO A 44 -1.18 -7.43 8.80
C PRO A 44 -2.32 -8.33 8.31
N ARG A 45 -3.27 -8.64 9.21
CA ARG A 45 -4.49 -9.41 8.85
C ARG A 45 -5.31 -8.76 7.74
N THR A 46 -5.22 -7.44 7.62
CA THR A 46 -5.87 -6.67 6.56
C THR A 46 -4.89 -5.62 6.06
N LEU A 47 -4.54 -5.71 4.78
CA LEU A 47 -3.74 -4.72 4.07
C LEU A 47 -4.66 -3.61 3.54
N SER A 48 -4.16 -2.38 3.50
CA SER A 48 -4.92 -1.24 2.97
C SER A 48 -4.33 -0.79 1.64
N ALA A 49 -5.18 -0.36 0.73
CA ALA A 49 -4.77 0.22 -0.54
C ALA A 49 -5.83 1.20 -1.06
N THR A 50 -5.48 2.01 -2.05
CA THR A 50 -6.44 2.82 -2.81
C THR A 50 -6.49 2.37 -4.25
N GLY A 51 -7.68 2.08 -4.76
CA GLY A 51 -7.93 1.77 -6.17
C GLY A 51 -8.56 2.96 -6.91
N GLU A 52 -8.73 2.83 -8.22
CA GLU A 52 -9.39 3.86 -9.06
C GLU A 52 -10.92 3.86 -8.92
N HIS A 53 -11.48 2.78 -8.39
CA HIS A 53 -12.92 2.64 -8.21
C HIS A 53 -13.46 3.51 -7.05
N HIS A 54 -14.67 4.04 -7.24
CA HIS A 54 -15.36 4.87 -6.27
C HIS A 54 -16.19 4.03 -5.26
N ARG A 55 -15.75 2.80 -4.95
CA ARG A 55 -16.34 1.94 -3.93
C ARG A 55 -15.27 1.37 -3.01
N ILE A 56 -15.59 1.18 -1.73
CA ILE A 56 -14.74 0.46 -0.80
C ILE A 56 -15.02 -1.04 -0.92
N THR A 57 -13.97 -1.85 -0.98
CA THR A 57 -14.08 -3.31 -1.11
C THR A 57 -13.17 -4.01 -0.11
N ASP A 58 -13.70 -4.99 0.61
CA ASP A 58 -12.95 -5.88 1.49
C ASP A 58 -12.90 -7.28 0.86
N ARG A 59 -11.74 -7.69 0.33
CA ARG A 59 -11.55 -9.00 -0.33
C ARG A 59 -10.12 -9.49 -0.20
N ASP A 60 -9.94 -10.80 -0.03
CA ASP A 60 -8.64 -11.47 -0.04
C ASP A 60 -7.60 -10.86 0.92
N GLY A 61 -8.05 -10.41 2.10
CA GLY A 61 -7.19 -9.76 3.08
C GLY A 61 -6.86 -8.29 2.77
N TRP A 62 -7.50 -7.70 1.76
CA TRP A 62 -7.34 -6.29 1.38
C TRP A 62 -8.59 -5.48 1.68
N ARG A 63 -8.37 -4.26 2.19
CA ARG A 63 -9.32 -3.16 2.19
C ARG A 63 -8.90 -2.16 1.13
N ILE A 64 -9.59 -2.18 -0.01
CA ILE A 64 -9.36 -1.28 -1.13
C ILE A 64 -10.31 -0.09 -0.97
N MET A 65 -9.74 1.08 -0.74
CA MET A 65 -10.44 2.35 -0.60
C MET A 65 -10.44 3.13 -1.92
N THR A 66 -11.26 4.18 -1.97
CA THR A 66 -11.38 5.03 -3.16
C THR A 66 -10.26 6.07 -3.28
N PRO A 67 -10.03 6.69 -4.45
CA PRO A 67 -8.94 7.65 -4.66
C PRO A 67 -8.89 8.80 -3.65
N ARG A 68 -10.05 9.29 -3.17
CA ARG A 68 -10.10 10.38 -2.17
C ARG A 68 -9.47 10.06 -0.81
N HIS A 69 -9.16 8.79 -0.54
CA HIS A 69 -8.48 8.36 0.68
C HIS A 69 -6.98 8.14 0.45
N ALA A 70 -6.45 8.49 -0.73
CA ALA A 70 -5.03 8.36 -1.01
C ALA A 70 -4.23 9.24 -0.04
N PRO A 71 -3.36 8.64 0.79
CA PRO A 71 -2.50 9.40 1.66
C PRO A 71 -1.44 10.17 0.84
N HIS A 72 -0.83 11.17 1.46
CA HIS A 72 0.39 11.74 0.92
C HIS A 72 1.51 10.68 0.97
N PRO A 73 2.37 10.57 -0.07
CA PRO A 73 3.44 9.58 -0.14
C PRO A 73 4.62 9.97 0.77
N THR A 74 4.35 10.05 2.07
CA THR A 74 5.30 10.37 3.14
C THR A 74 5.07 9.41 4.31
N LEU A 75 6.09 9.20 5.15
CA LEU A 75 5.96 8.37 6.35
C LEU A 75 4.82 8.84 7.28
N GLU A 76 4.61 10.15 7.41
CA GLU A 76 3.52 10.70 8.23
C GLU A 76 2.14 10.57 7.57
N GLY A 77 2.09 10.53 6.24
CA GLY A 77 0.84 10.37 5.49
C GLY A 77 0.27 8.94 5.57
N HIS A 78 1.13 7.95 5.79
CA HIS A 78 0.81 6.52 5.79
C HIS A 78 0.84 5.91 7.19
#